data_AF-A0A1Y4G997-F1
#
_entry.id   AF-A0A1Y4G997-F1
#
_cell.length_a   1.000
_cell.length_b   1.000
_cell.length_c   1.000
_cell.angle_alpha   90.00
_cell.angle_beta   90.00
_cell.angle_gamma   90.00
#
_symmetry.space_group_name_H-M   'P 1'
#
loop_
_entity.id
_entity.type
_entity.pdbx_description
1 polymer ?
#
loop_
_entity_poly.entity_id
_entity_poly.type
_entity_poly.pdbx_seq_one_letter_code
_entity_poly.pdbx_strand_id
1 'polypeptide(L)'
;MEHLSPAYAAERERLDKRIAELQRKREDITALQKDIVDIGETLEWGLRRMRRAIDEVAERWPADPSLNARAIAGHDSVGLLSEQVNGILLEEPEEFARQLRALEQEENECHAERIALERRRQESENSTSNSQRNDMRW
;
A
#
# COMPACT_ATOMS: atom_id res chain seq x y z
N MET A 1 38.79 1.57 -18.65
CA MET A 1 37.36 1.59 -18.31
C MET A 1 36.75 0.38 -18.98
N GLU A 2 36.28 -0.60 -18.20
CA GLU A 2 35.56 -1.75 -18.75
C GLU A 2 34.27 -1.24 -19.38
N HIS A 3 34.16 -1.35 -20.71
CA HIS A 3 32.91 -1.05 -21.40
C HIS A 3 31.93 -2.18 -21.11
N LEU A 4 30.98 -1.93 -20.20
CA LEU A 4 29.81 -2.79 -20.03
C LEU A 4 29.13 -2.97 -21.40
N SER A 5 28.71 -4.20 -21.72
CA SER A 5 27.91 -4.45 -22.91
C SER A 5 26.67 -3.54 -22.87
N PRO A 6 26.35 -2.79 -23.95
CA PRO A 6 25.18 -1.90 -23.99
C PRO A 6 23.87 -2.60 -23.61
N ALA A 7 23.75 -3.89 -23.95
CA ALA A 7 22.58 -4.71 -23.59
C ALA A 7 22.48 -4.95 -22.07
N TYR A 8 23.59 -5.19 -21.38
CA TYR A 8 23.60 -5.33 -19.91
C TYR A 8 23.23 -4.01 -19.22
N ALA A 9 23.79 -2.89 -19.70
CA ALA A 9 23.51 -1.58 -19.13
C ALA A 9 22.02 -1.21 -19.26
N ALA A 10 21.42 -1.45 -20.44
CA ALA A 10 20.00 -1.20 -20.66
C ALA A 10 19.10 -2.08 -19.79
N GLU A 11 19.42 -3.37 -19.67
CA GLU A 11 18.62 -4.31 -18.87
C GLU A 11 18.71 -4.01 -17.37
N ARG A 12 19.91 -3.66 -16.87
CA ARG A 12 20.09 -3.22 -15.49
C ARG A 12 19.32 -1.93 -15.19
N GLU A 13 19.38 -0.95 -16.09
CA GLU A 13 18.63 0.29 -15.96
C GLU A 13 17.10 0.05 -15.95
N ARG A 14 16.62 -0.88 -16.78
CA ARG A 14 15.20 -1.31 -16.80
C ARG A 14 14.76 -1.85 -15.44
N LEU A 15 15.54 -2.76 -14.86
CA LEU A 15 15.26 -3.37 -13.55
C LEU A 15 15.33 -2.34 -12.42
N ASP A 16 16.36 -1.48 -12.42
CA ASP A 16 16.51 -0.42 -11.41
C ASP A 16 15.33 0.56 -11.45
N LYS A 17 14.87 0.96 -12.64
CA LYS A 17 13.65 1.78 -12.81
C LYS A 17 12.41 1.06 -12.29
N ARG A 18 12.26 -0.23 -12.59
CA ARG A 18 11.10 -1.01 -12.14
C ARG A 18 11.05 -1.14 -10.62
N ILE A 19 12.18 -1.41 -9.97
CA ILE A 19 12.28 -1.47 -8.51
C ILE A 19 11.88 -0.12 -7.90
N ALA A 20 12.39 0.99 -8.43
CA ALA A 20 12.03 2.32 -7.94
C ALA A 20 10.52 2.63 -8.11
N GLU A 21 9.91 2.22 -9.21
CA GLU A 21 8.46 2.34 -9.42
C GLU A 21 7.65 1.52 -8.40
N LEU A 22 8.07 0.29 -8.12
CA LEU A 22 7.38 -0.60 -7.16
C LEU A 22 7.49 -0.06 -5.72
N GLN A 23 8.67 0.44 -5.35
CA GLN A 23 8.88 1.08 -4.04
C GLN A 23 8.00 2.32 -3.88
N ARG A 24 7.94 3.18 -4.90
CA ARG A 24 7.05 4.35 -4.89
C ARG A 24 5.59 3.96 -4.76
N LYS A 25 5.13 2.96 -5.53
CA LYS A 25 3.75 2.47 -5.42
C LYS A 25 3.44 1.94 -4.02
N ARG A 26 4.39 1.25 -3.39
CA ARG A 26 4.23 0.75 -2.02
C ARG A 26 4.06 1.92 -1.04
N GLU A 27 4.90 2.95 -1.16
CA GLU A 27 4.80 4.17 -0.36
C GLU A 27 3.46 4.89 -0.56
N ASP A 28 3.03 5.05 -1.82
CA ASP A 28 1.75 5.68 -2.16
C ASP A 28 0.58 4.90 -1.56
N ILE A 29 0.58 3.56 -1.63
CA ILE A 29 -0.46 2.72 -1.04
C ILE A 29 -0.47 2.82 0.49
N THR A 30 0.70 2.79 1.13
CA THR A 30 0.79 2.95 2.60
C THR A 30 0.30 4.33 3.04
N ALA A 31 0.59 5.38 2.28
CA ALA A 31 0.09 6.72 2.55
C ALA A 31 -1.44 6.78 2.43
N LEU A 32 -2.01 6.23 1.35
CA LEU A 32 -3.46 6.15 1.17
C LEU A 32 -4.15 5.37 2.28
N GLN A 33 -3.59 4.24 2.70
CA GLN A 33 -4.12 3.46 3.81
C GLN A 33 -4.19 4.28 5.09
N LYS A 34 -3.13 5.04 5.40
CA LYS A 34 -3.11 5.93 6.57
C LYS A 34 -4.17 7.02 6.46
N ASP A 35 -4.28 7.67 5.31
CA ASP A 35 -5.26 8.75 5.10
C ASP A 35 -6.69 8.25 5.28
N ILE A 36 -7.00 7.05 4.79
CA ILE A 36 -8.33 6.44 4.94
C ILE A 36 -8.64 6.11 6.40
N VAL A 37 -7.67 5.59 7.14
CA VAL A 37 -7.81 5.35 8.59
C VAL A 37 -8.05 6.68 9.31
N ASP A 38 -7.24 7.71 9.07
CA ASP A 38 -7.37 9.02 9.70
C ASP A 38 -8.75 9.66 9.41
N ILE A 39 -9.23 9.56 8.16
CA ILE A 39 -10.57 10.05 7.76
C ILE A 39 -11.67 9.25 8.46
N GLY A 40 -11.57 7.92 8.48
CA GLY A 40 -12.58 7.07 9.11
C GLY A 40 -12.67 7.31 10.62
N GLU A 41 -11.54 7.47 11.31
CA GLU A 41 -11.52 7.85 12.74
C GLU A 41 -12.18 9.23 12.97
N THR A 42 -11.93 10.19 12.08
CA THR A 42 -12.55 11.52 12.15
C THR A 42 -14.07 11.44 11.95
N LEU A 43 -14.52 10.63 10.99
CA LEU A 43 -15.95 10.41 10.73
C LEU A 43 -16.63 9.71 11.90
N GLU A 44 -16.02 8.66 12.45
CA GLU A 44 -16.53 7.95 13.63
C GLU A 44 -16.66 8.90 14.82
N TRP A 45 -15.67 9.76 15.05
CA TRP A 45 -15.73 10.76 16.12
C TRP A 45 -16.91 11.73 15.92
N GLY A 46 -17.10 12.21 14.68
CA GLY A 46 -18.22 13.08 14.32
C GLY A 46 -19.58 12.40 14.53
N LEU A 47 -19.71 11.13 14.14
CA LEU A 47 -20.91 10.32 14.34
C LEU A 47 -21.22 10.13 15.83
N ARG A 48 -20.22 9.80 16.66
CA ARG A 48 -20.39 9.73 18.12
C ARG A 48 -20.88 11.05 18.71
N ARG A 49 -20.34 12.18 18.24
CA ARG A 49 -20.76 13.51 18.69
C ARG A 49 -22.20 13.82 18.30
N MET A 50 -22.60 13.49 17.07
CA MET A 50 -23.99 13.66 16.61
C MET A 50 -24.96 12.79 17.40
N ARG A 51 -24.61 11.52 17.65
CA ARG A 51 -25.40 10.61 18.47
C ARG A 51 -25.67 11.19 19.86
N ARG A 52 -24.61 11.67 20.53
CA ARG A 52 -24.74 12.32 21.84
C ARG A 52 -25.65 13.55 21.82
N ALA A 53 -25.52 14.40 20.80
CA ALA A 53 -26.36 15.59 20.67
C ALA A 53 -27.84 15.23 20.47
N ILE A 54 -28.13 14.13 19.77
CA ILE A 54 -29.49 13.62 19.58
C ILE A 54 -30.05 13.10 20.92
N ASP A 55 -29.26 12.35 21.68
CA ASP A 55 -29.64 11.85 23.01
C ASP A 55 -29.92 13.01 23.98
N GLU A 56 -29.05 14.03 24.01
CA GLU A 56 -29.22 15.23 24.83
C GLU A 56 -30.52 16.00 24.50
N VAL A 57 -30.91 16.03 23.22
CA VAL A 57 -32.19 16.62 22.79
C VAL A 57 -33.38 15.78 23.27
N ALA A 58 -33.32 14.45 23.14
CA ALA A 58 -34.38 13.56 23.64
C ALA A 58 -34.57 13.69 25.16
N GLU A 59 -33.46 13.69 25.92
CA GLU A 59 -33.45 13.82 27.38
C GLU A 59 -34.05 15.14 27.86
N ARG A 60 -33.89 16.22 27.09
CA ARG A 60 -34.35 17.56 27.48
C ARG A 60 -35.86 17.77 27.27
N TRP A 61 -36.47 17.05 26.34
CA TRP A 61 -37.91 17.14 26.05
C TRP A 61 -38.61 15.77 26.05
N PRO A 62 -38.57 15.03 27.18
CA PRO A 62 -39.05 13.65 27.23
C PRO A 62 -40.57 13.51 27.09
N ALA A 63 -41.31 14.59 27.35
CA ALA A 63 -42.77 14.63 27.27
C ALA A 63 -43.32 14.97 25.88
N ASP A 64 -42.47 15.24 24.88
CA ASP A 64 -42.88 15.45 23.48
C ASP A 64 -42.66 14.15 22.66
N PRO A 65 -43.72 13.38 22.35
CA PRO A 65 -43.59 12.11 21.65
C PRO A 65 -43.07 12.27 20.21
N SER A 66 -43.35 13.40 19.55
CA SER A 66 -42.89 13.63 18.18
C SER A 66 -41.39 13.90 18.14
N LEU A 67 -40.90 14.70 19.08
CA LEU A 67 -39.47 14.98 19.22
C LEU A 67 -38.70 13.74 19.64
N ASN A 68 -39.22 12.96 20.59
CA ASN A 68 -38.60 11.68 20.99
C ASN A 68 -38.54 10.69 19.82
N ALA A 69 -39.62 10.54 19.04
CA ALA A 69 -39.62 9.65 17.87
C ALA A 69 -38.57 10.07 16.82
N ARG A 70 -38.42 11.39 16.58
CA ARG A 70 -37.39 11.92 15.66
C ARG A 70 -35.98 11.71 16.20
N ALA A 71 -35.78 11.86 17.50
CA ALA A 71 -34.48 11.63 18.12
C ALA A 71 -34.07 10.16 17.99
N ILE A 72 -34.95 9.20 18.28
CA ILE A 72 -34.70 7.77 18.06
C ILE A 72 -34.32 7.50 16.59
N ALA A 73 -35.11 7.99 15.64
CA ALA A 73 -34.82 7.80 14.21
C ALA A 73 -33.47 8.40 13.78
N GLY A 74 -33.12 9.57 14.31
CA GLY A 74 -31.82 10.20 14.06
C GLY A 74 -30.66 9.41 14.66
N HIS A 75 -30.83 8.95 15.91
CA HIS A 75 -29.86 8.11 16.61
C HIS A 75 -29.59 6.82 15.84
N ASP A 76 -30.64 6.13 15.39
CA ASP A 76 -30.52 4.89 14.61
C ASP A 76 -29.83 5.14 13.26
N SER A 77 -30.16 6.23 12.58
CA SER A 77 -29.51 6.62 11.33
C SER A 77 -28.00 6.87 11.52
N VAL A 78 -27.61 7.56 12.60
CA VAL A 78 -26.20 7.77 12.94
C VAL A 78 -25.50 6.46 13.31
N GLY A 79 -26.21 5.54 13.98
CA GLY A 79 -25.72 4.18 14.26
C GLY A 79 -25.38 3.41 12.98
N LEU A 80 -26.29 3.38 12.00
CA LEU A 80 -26.08 2.72 10.71
C LEU A 80 -24.90 3.32 9.94
N LEU A 81 -24.77 4.65 9.93
CA LEU A 81 -23.62 5.31 9.31
C LEU A 81 -22.30 4.95 10.00
N SER A 82 -22.31 4.81 11.34
CA SER A 82 -21.13 4.38 12.10
C SER A 82 -20.75 2.94 11.78
N GLU A 83 -21.72 2.05 11.59
CA GLU A 83 -21.46 0.68 11.15
C GLU A 83 -20.84 0.64 9.75
N GLN A 84 -21.32 1.48 8.82
CA GLN A 84 -20.75 1.57 7.47
C GLN A 84 -19.30 2.08 7.48
N VAL A 85 -19.01 3.13 8.25
CA VAL A 85 -17.64 3.65 8.41
C VAL A 85 -16.73 2.58 9.01
N ASN A 86 -17.20 1.88 10.05
CA ASN A 86 -16.46 0.77 10.65
C ASN A 86 -16.25 -0.39 9.67
N GLY A 87 -17.23 -0.71 8.82
CA GLY A 87 -17.08 -1.71 7.77
C GLY A 87 -15.93 -1.38 6.81
N ILE A 88 -15.88 -0.14 6.32
CA ILE A 88 -14.78 0.35 5.46
C ILE A 88 -13.44 0.24 6.19
N LEU A 89 -13.37 0.69 7.45
CA LEU A 89 -12.17 0.62 8.26
C LEU A 89 -11.69 -0.81 8.56
N LEU A 90 -12.56 -1.82 8.45
CA LEU A 90 -12.22 -3.22 8.67
C LEU A 90 -11.87 -3.96 7.37
N GLU A 91 -12.59 -3.70 6.28
CA GLU A 91 -12.40 -4.38 5.01
C GLU A 91 -11.23 -3.80 4.19
N GLU A 92 -11.05 -2.48 4.20
CA GLU A 92 -9.98 -1.85 3.41
C GLU A 92 -8.56 -2.23 3.85
N PRO A 93 -8.22 -2.38 5.14
CA PRO A 93 -6.89 -2.84 5.55
C PRO A 93 -6.50 -4.20 4.95
N GLU A 94 -7.43 -5.13 4.77
CA GLU A 94 -7.13 -6.43 4.17
C GLU A 94 -6.77 -6.32 2.69
N GLU A 95 -7.51 -5.47 1.97
CA GLU A 95 -7.27 -5.17 0.56
C GLU A 95 -5.91 -4.48 0.36
N PHE A 96 -5.60 -3.48 1.20
CA PHE A 96 -4.28 -2.85 1.22
C PHE A 96 -3.17 -3.83 1.53
N ALA A 97 -3.34 -4.68 2.54
CA ALA A 97 -2.35 -5.71 2.89
C ALA A 97 -2.12 -6.71 1.73
N ARG A 98 -3.18 -7.05 0.97
CA ARG A 98 -3.06 -7.89 -0.22
C ARG A 98 -2.25 -7.20 -1.32
N GLN A 99 -2.52 -5.94 -1.61
CA GLN A 99 -1.78 -5.18 -2.63
C GLN A 99 -0.32 -4.97 -2.23
N LEU A 100 -0.04 -4.67 -0.96
CA LEU A 100 1.32 -4.51 -0.45
C LEU A 100 2.13 -5.80 -0.58
N ARG A 101 1.55 -6.96 -0.24
CA ARG A 101 2.20 -8.28 -0.44
C ARG A 101 2.49 -8.56 -1.91
N ALA A 102 1.57 -8.22 -2.81
CA ALA A 102 1.78 -8.41 -4.25
C ALA A 102 2.92 -7.54 -4.79
N LEU A 103 3.00 -6.27 -4.37
CA LEU A 103 4.11 -5.38 -4.72
C LEU A 103 5.45 -5.84 -4.15
N GLU A 104 5.46 -6.33 -2.90
CA GLU A 104 6.65 -6.89 -2.28
C GLU A 104 7.16 -8.14 -3.02
N GLN A 105 6.25 -9.02 -3.42
CA GLN A 105 6.61 -10.18 -4.24
C GLN A 105 7.23 -9.76 -5.57
N GLU A 106 6.60 -8.83 -6.30
CA GLU A 106 7.11 -8.33 -7.59
C GLU A 106 8.47 -7.63 -7.42
N GLU A 107 8.65 -6.87 -6.34
CA GLU A 107 9.94 -6.22 -6.03
C GLU A 107 11.03 -7.28 -5.80
N ASN A 108 10.73 -8.34 -5.03
CA ASN A 108 11.66 -9.45 -4.78
C ASN A 108 12.03 -10.19 -6.06
N GLU A 109 11.07 -10.41 -6.97
CA GLU A 109 11.31 -11.00 -8.28
C GLU A 109 12.25 -10.11 -9.12
N CYS A 110 12.03 -8.79 -9.14
CA CYS A 110 12.92 -7.85 -9.82
C CYS A 110 14.35 -7.84 -9.24
N HIS A 111 14.49 -7.91 -7.91
CA HIS A 111 15.80 -8.03 -7.26
C HIS A 111 16.51 -9.34 -7.63
N ALA A 112 15.77 -10.45 -7.67
CA ALA A 112 16.32 -11.75 -8.07
C ALA A 112 16.81 -11.74 -9.53
N GLU A 113 16.04 -11.13 -10.44
CA GLU A 113 16.45 -10.94 -11.84
C GLU A 113 17.72 -10.10 -11.96
N ARG A 114 17.81 -9.02 -11.19
CA ARG A 114 19.00 -8.16 -11.16
C ARG A 114 20.23 -8.90 -10.66
N ILE A 115 20.12 -9.69 -9.59
CA ILE A 115 21.20 -10.53 -9.08
C ILE A 115 21.62 -11.57 -10.13
N ALA A 116 20.66 -12.19 -10.82
CA ALA A 116 20.95 -13.16 -11.87
C ALA A 116 21.68 -12.51 -13.07
N LEU A 117 21.29 -11.29 -13.44
CA LEU A 117 21.96 -10.50 -14.48
C LEU A 117 23.42 -10.19 -14.11
N GLU A 118 23.67 -9.82 -12.85
CA GLU A 118 25.02 -9.57 -12.33
C GLU A 118 25.89 -10.84 -12.31
N ARG A 119 25.33 -12.00 -11.94
CA ARG A 119 26.04 -13.30 -11.99
C ARG A 119 26.44 -13.67 -13.42
N ARG A 120 25.53 -13.54 -14.39
CA ARG A 120 25.82 -13.83 -15.81
C ARG A 120 26.95 -12.96 -16.35
N ARG A 121 27.00 -11.68 -15.93
CA ARG A 121 28.11 -10.78 -16.29
C ARG A 121 29.45 -11.31 -15.76
N GLN A 122 29.52 -11.64 -14.47
CA GLN A 122 30.75 -12.15 -13.84
C GLN A 122 31.24 -13.46 -14.48
N GLU A 123 30.32 -14.37 -14.80
CA GLU A 123 30.65 -15.61 -15.52
C GLU A 123 31.27 -15.33 -16.89
N SER A 124 30.70 -14.38 -17.64
CA SER A 124 31.24 -14.01 -18.95
C SER A 124 32.65 -13.40 -18.87
N GLU A 125 32.91 -12.53 -17.89
CA GLU A 125 34.22 -11.91 -17.66
C GLU A 125 35.28 -12.95 -17.26
N ASN A 126 34.90 -13.94 -16.44
CA ASN A 126 35.77 -15.03 -16.02
C ASN A 126 36.13 -15.98 -17.17
N SER A 127 35.17 -16.29 -18.05
CA SER A 127 35.41 -17.13 -19.24
C SER A 127 36.34 -16.45 -20.24
N THR A 128 36.20 -15.14 -20.49
CA THR A 128 37.09 -14.40 -21.39
C THR A 128 38.52 -14.34 -20.84
N SER A 129 38.69 -14.11 -19.54
CA SER A 129 40.01 -14.06 -18.89
C SER A 129 40.74 -15.41 -18.93
N ASN A 130 40.02 -16.52 -18.79
CA ASN A 130 40.61 -17.87 -18.88
C ASN A 130 41.02 -18.25 -20.30
N SER A 131 40.24 -17.88 -21.33
CA SER A 131 40.61 -18.10 -22.72
C SER A 131 41.88 -17.32 -23.11
N GLN A 132 41.99 -16.04 -22.72
CA GLN A 132 43.17 -15.22 -23.02
C GLN A 132 44.46 -15.74 -22.34
N ARG A 133 44.35 -16.30 -21.13
CA ARG A 133 45.49 -16.93 -20.44
C ARG A 133 45.97 -18.23 -21.10
N ASN A 134 45.06 -19.00 -21.69
CA ASN A 134 45.42 -20.22 -22.41
C ASN A 134 46.07 -19.91 -23.77
N ASP A 135 45.60 -18.88 -24.48
CA ASP A 135 46.18 -18.48 -25.78
C ASP A 135 47.61 -17.92 -25.67
N MET A 136 48.03 -17.38 -24.51
CA MET A 136 49.41 -16.93 -24.28
C MET A 136 50.39 -18.02 -23.83
N ARG A 137 49.89 -19.25 -23.60
CA ARG A 137 50.72 -20.40 -23.18
C ARG A 137 51.13 -21.32 -24.34
N TRP A 138 50.75 -20.99 -25.57
CA TRP A 138 51.13 -21.68 -26.80
C TRP A 138 52.13 -20.85 -27.62
#